data_AF-A0A7Y5Q166-F1
#
_entry.id   AF-A0A7Y5Q166-F1
#
_cell.length_a   1.000
_cell.length_b   1.000
_cell.length_c   1.000
_cell.angle_alpha   90.00
_cell.angle_beta   90.00
_cell.angle_gamma   90.00
#
_symmetry.space_group_name_H-M   'P 1'
#
loop_
_entity.id
_entity.type
_entity.pdbx_description
1 polymer ?
#
loop_
_entity_poly.entity_id
_entity_poly.type
_entity_poly.pdbx_seq_one_letter_code
_entity_poly.pdbx_strand_id
1 'polypeptide(L)'
;MNRTTALFVALAILLGHALAIHQNLAGEIAPPFDFAYVAFRVARNLVQAGEFGWETGVFGLDSYPSVLWVGVAAIAERLYLPVNQLAQFVGLGCAFACVLVLARFSPERLAGVIAPLLFVFSGGVASAALSGLETSMLALWILIAFLAYERGARGWMTAGLVLATLTRPQGFVFVLLLL
;
A
#
# COMPACT_ATOMS: atom_id res chain seq x y z
N MET A 1 -22.75 -20.00 -3.01
CA MET A 1 -22.14 -18.72 -3.43
C MET A 1 -20.85 -19.03 -4.18
N ASN A 2 -20.67 -18.48 -5.38
CA ASN A 2 -19.47 -18.75 -6.18
C ASN A 2 -18.27 -17.97 -5.63
N ARG A 3 -17.05 -18.49 -5.80
CA ARG A 3 -15.82 -17.83 -5.30
C ARG A 3 -15.69 -16.40 -5.83
N THR A 4 -15.99 -16.20 -7.11
CA THR A 4 -15.98 -14.88 -7.76
C THR A 4 -16.96 -13.92 -7.10
N THR A 5 -18.18 -14.35 -6.78
CA THR A 5 -19.16 -13.49 -6.11
C THR A 5 -18.68 -13.12 -4.70
N ALA A 6 -18.03 -14.04 -4.00
CA ALA A 6 -17.50 -13.77 -2.67
C ALA A 6 -16.34 -12.77 -2.68
N LEU A 7 -15.43 -12.85 -3.67
CA LEU A 7 -14.35 -11.88 -3.83
C LEU A 7 -14.88 -10.50 -4.23
N PHE A 8 -15.88 -10.46 -5.11
CA PHE A 8 -16.53 -9.19 -5.46
C PHE A 8 -17.17 -8.53 -4.23
N VAL A 9 -17.87 -9.32 -3.39
CA VAL A 9 -18.41 -8.85 -2.11
C VAL A 9 -17.29 -8.37 -1.19
N ALA A 10 -16.18 -9.09 -1.09
CA ALA A 10 -15.04 -8.65 -0.26
C ALA A 10 -14.46 -7.30 -0.73
N LEU A 11 -14.29 -7.10 -2.03
CA LEU A 11 -13.83 -5.84 -2.60
C LEU A 11 -14.83 -4.70 -2.33
N ALA A 12 -16.12 -4.96 -2.50
CA ALA A 12 -17.18 -3.99 -2.21
C ALA A 12 -17.23 -3.62 -0.71
N ILE A 13 -17.05 -4.59 0.18
CA ILE A 13 -16.95 -4.37 1.63
C ILE A 13 -15.74 -3.50 1.94
N LEU A 14 -14.56 -3.82 1.40
CA LEU A 14 -13.35 -3.01 1.62
C LEU A 14 -13.53 -1.57 1.15
N LEU A 15 -14.12 -1.38 -0.03
CA LEU A 15 -14.42 -0.05 -0.56
C LEU A 15 -15.38 0.70 0.37
N GLY A 16 -16.51 0.08 0.73
CA GLY A 16 -17.50 0.69 1.63
C GLY A 16 -16.92 1.02 3.00
N HIS A 17 -16.10 0.13 3.57
CA HIS A 17 -15.45 0.31 4.87
C HIS A 17 -14.41 1.43 4.81
N ALA A 18 -13.58 1.49 3.77
CA ALA A 18 -12.60 2.55 3.59
C ALA A 18 -13.29 3.91 3.39
N LEU A 19 -14.36 3.97 2.58
CA LEU A 19 -15.14 5.19 2.39
C LEU A 19 -15.85 5.63 3.67
N ALA A 20 -16.40 4.71 4.45
CA ALA A 20 -17.04 5.04 5.72
C ALA A 20 -16.07 5.71 6.73
N ILE A 21 -14.77 5.38 6.66
CA ILE A 21 -13.73 5.98 7.51
C ILE A 21 -13.23 7.31 6.93
N HIS A 22 -13.08 7.38 5.61
CA HIS A 22 -12.39 8.48 4.92
C HIS A 22 -13.35 9.42 4.17
N GLN A 23 -14.63 9.48 4.55
CA GLN A 23 -15.58 10.46 4.03
C GLN A 23 -15.76 11.62 5.01
N ASN A 24 -15.83 12.83 4.47
CA ASN A 24 -16.20 14.01 5.25
C ASN A 24 -17.74 14.14 5.36
N LEU A 25 -18.22 15.13 6.13
CA LEU A 25 -19.65 15.41 6.31
C LEU A 25 -20.39 15.74 5.00
N ALA A 26 -19.66 16.17 3.95
CA ALA A 26 -20.20 16.47 2.63
C ALA A 26 -20.22 15.24 1.69
N GLY A 27 -19.72 14.08 2.14
CA GLY A 27 -19.63 12.85 1.35
C GLY A 27 -18.42 12.80 0.39
N GLU A 28 -17.51 13.76 0.48
CA GLU A 28 -16.26 13.77 -0.29
C GLU A 28 -15.18 12.95 0.42
N ILE A 29 -14.18 12.52 -0.35
CA ILE A 29 -13.00 11.83 0.21
C ILE A 29 -12.20 12.85 1.04
N ALA A 30 -12.07 12.57 2.33
CA ALA A 30 -11.29 13.34 3.28
C ALA A 30 -9.81 13.38 2.87
N PRO A 31 -9.08 14.44 3.24
CA PRO A 31 -7.65 14.51 2.96
C PRO A 31 -6.87 13.34 3.59
N PRO A 32 -5.70 12.98 3.03
CA PRO A 32 -4.80 12.00 3.63
C PRO A 32 -4.44 12.32 5.08
N PHE A 33 -3.96 11.32 5.80
CA PHE A 33 -3.43 11.52 7.15
C PHE A 33 -2.24 12.48 7.15
N ASP A 34 -2.10 13.24 8.22
CA ASP A 34 -1.06 14.28 8.36
C ASP A 34 0.36 13.75 8.08
N PHE A 35 0.64 12.51 8.45
CA PHE A 35 1.94 11.89 8.23
C PHE A 35 2.27 11.67 6.73
N ALA A 36 1.25 11.55 5.86
CA ALA A 36 1.45 11.39 4.41
C ALA A 36 2.08 12.64 3.77
N TYR A 37 1.78 13.82 4.32
CA TYR A 37 2.35 15.08 3.84
C TYR A 37 3.87 15.17 4.01
N VAL A 38 4.44 14.33 4.89
CA VAL A 38 5.89 14.21 5.02
C VAL A 38 6.51 13.74 3.70
N ALA A 39 5.99 12.63 3.18
CA ALA A 39 6.41 12.08 1.88
C ALA A 39 6.16 13.05 0.72
N PHE A 40 5.02 13.78 0.75
CA PHE A 40 4.66 14.71 -0.33
C PHE A 40 5.61 15.90 -0.41
N ARG A 41 6.03 16.45 0.73
CA ARG A 41 7.02 17.53 0.75
C ARG A 41 8.39 17.06 0.28
N VAL A 42 8.86 15.91 0.77
CA VAL A 42 10.14 15.33 0.32
C VAL A 42 10.10 15.07 -1.19
N ALA A 43 8.99 14.55 -1.71
CA ALA A 43 8.79 14.37 -3.14
C ALA A 43 8.81 15.69 -3.92
N ARG A 44 8.17 16.74 -3.42
CA ARG A 44 8.21 18.07 -4.03
C ARG A 44 9.62 18.63 -4.08
N ASN A 45 10.37 18.53 -2.98
CA ASN A 45 11.77 18.96 -2.93
C ASN A 45 12.63 18.18 -3.93
N LEU A 46 12.40 16.88 -4.05
CA LEU A 46 13.10 16.03 -5.02
C LEU A 46 12.83 16.48 -6.46
N VAL A 47 11.58 16.81 -6.79
CA VAL A 47 11.20 17.22 -8.15
C VAL A 47 11.65 18.65 -8.47
N GLN A 48 11.52 19.58 -7.53
CA GLN A 48 11.74 21.01 -7.77
C GLN A 48 13.19 21.45 -7.52
N ALA A 49 13.81 20.95 -6.44
CA ALA A 49 15.17 21.30 -6.04
C ALA A 49 16.20 20.22 -6.36
N GLY A 50 15.77 19.00 -6.74
CA GLY A 50 16.67 17.87 -6.94
C GLY A 50 17.18 17.25 -5.64
N GLU A 51 16.57 17.59 -4.51
CA GLU A 51 17.05 17.23 -3.17
C GLU A 51 16.14 16.20 -2.50
N PHE A 52 16.72 15.08 -2.07
CA PHE A 52 16.01 14.04 -1.31
C PHE A 52 16.12 14.32 0.20
N GLY A 53 15.35 15.30 0.67
CA GLY A 53 15.33 15.73 2.06
C GLY A 53 14.08 16.56 2.40
N TRP A 54 13.73 16.61 3.69
CA TRP A 54 12.66 17.48 4.19
C TRP A 54 13.06 18.96 4.16
N GLU A 55 14.30 19.25 4.54
CA GLU A 55 14.92 20.58 4.48
C GLU A 55 15.84 20.69 3.27
N THR A 56 15.89 21.87 2.67
CA THR A 56 16.75 22.12 1.51
C THR A 56 18.21 22.29 1.94
N GLY A 57 19.14 21.76 1.16
CA GLY A 57 20.58 21.80 1.46
C GLY A 57 21.07 20.75 2.46
N VAL A 58 20.19 19.89 2.99
CA VAL A 58 20.55 18.73 3.83
C VAL A 58 20.08 17.46 3.14
N PHE A 59 21.03 16.63 2.69
CA PHE A 59 20.70 15.29 2.22
C PHE A 59 20.29 14.43 3.42
N GLY A 60 19.07 13.90 3.42
CA GLY A 60 18.57 13.20 4.60
C GLY A 60 17.54 12.12 4.25
N LEU A 61 18.02 10.88 4.11
CA LEU A 61 17.19 9.67 4.13
C LEU A 61 16.44 9.52 5.47
N ASP A 62 16.90 10.21 6.52
CA ASP A 62 16.24 10.28 7.83
C ASP A 62 14.89 11.00 7.77
N SER A 63 14.62 11.77 6.71
CA SER A 63 13.40 12.58 6.57
C SER A 63 12.13 11.74 6.43
N TYR A 64 12.19 10.70 5.61
CA TYR A 64 11.08 9.76 5.43
C TYR A 64 11.62 8.40 4.99
N PRO A 65 11.28 7.31 5.72
CA PRO A 65 11.92 6.02 5.50
C PRO A 65 11.45 5.29 4.24
N SER A 66 10.35 5.74 3.60
CA SER A 66 9.77 5.08 2.42
C SER A 66 10.24 5.70 1.11
N VAL A 67 11.30 5.15 0.54
CA VAL A 67 11.85 5.64 -0.74
C VAL A 67 10.84 5.42 -1.87
N LEU A 68 10.17 4.26 -1.89
CA LEU A 68 9.18 3.96 -2.94
C LEU A 68 7.97 4.91 -2.87
N TRP A 69 7.49 5.23 -1.67
CA TRP A 69 6.32 6.10 -1.54
C TRP A 69 6.64 7.55 -1.90
N VAL A 70 7.83 8.03 -1.54
CA VAL A 70 8.35 9.32 -2.03
C VAL A 70 8.43 9.30 -3.56
N GLY A 71 8.86 8.19 -4.17
CA GLY A 71 8.86 8.02 -5.62
C GLY A 71 7.46 8.14 -6.25
N VAL A 72 6.44 7.52 -5.65
CA VAL A 72 5.03 7.63 -6.11
C VAL A 72 4.57 9.09 -6.04
N ALA A 73 4.82 9.76 -4.92
CA ALA A 73 4.48 11.18 -4.76
C ALA A 73 5.27 12.08 -5.72
N ALA A 74 6.53 11.76 -6.02
CA ALA A 74 7.36 12.52 -6.96
C ALA A 74 6.87 12.37 -8.40
N ILE A 75 6.37 11.20 -8.79
CA ILE A 75 5.71 11.01 -10.09
C ILE A 75 4.46 11.88 -10.18
N ALA A 76 3.66 11.94 -9.11
CA ALA A 76 2.46 12.79 -9.08
C ALA A 76 2.82 14.28 -9.23
N GLU A 77 3.81 14.77 -8.48
CA GLU A 77 4.31 16.15 -8.57
C GLU A 77 4.86 16.46 -9.98
N ARG A 78 5.63 15.55 -10.59
CA ARG A 78 6.21 15.75 -11.93
C ARG A 78 5.15 15.77 -13.04
N LEU A 79 4.03 15.07 -12.86
CA LEU A 79 2.91 15.05 -13.79
C LEU A 79 1.85 16.12 -13.48
N TYR A 80 2.10 16.99 -12.49
CA TYR A 80 1.15 18.01 -12.03
C TYR A 80 -0.22 17.43 -11.62
N LEU A 81 -0.21 16.20 -11.09
CA LEU A 81 -1.41 15.52 -10.60
C LEU A 81 -1.66 15.86 -9.12
N PRO A 82 -2.92 15.82 -8.65
CA PRO A 82 -3.23 16.01 -7.23
C PRO A 82 -2.67 14.84 -6.41
N VAL A 83 -1.52 15.08 -5.75
CA VAL A 83 -0.76 14.06 -4.99
C VAL A 83 -1.61 13.37 -3.93
N ASN A 84 -2.48 14.13 -3.26
CA ASN A 84 -3.40 13.61 -2.24
C ASN A 84 -4.27 12.47 -2.79
N GLN A 85 -4.97 12.74 -3.90
CA GLN A 85 -5.87 11.78 -4.52
C GLN A 85 -5.09 10.59 -5.08
N LEU A 86 -3.96 10.85 -5.74
CA LEU A 86 -3.13 9.79 -6.31
C LEU A 86 -2.62 8.84 -5.22
N ALA A 87 -2.08 9.36 -4.11
CA ALA A 87 -1.60 8.54 -3.01
C ALA A 87 -2.72 7.68 -2.39
N GLN A 88 -3.91 8.26 -2.19
CA GLN A 88 -5.07 7.53 -1.68
C GLN A 88 -5.53 6.43 -2.65
N PHE A 89 -5.64 6.72 -3.95
CA PHE A 89 -6.05 5.73 -4.94
C PHE A 89 -5.01 4.63 -5.15
N VAL A 90 -3.72 4.95 -5.10
CA VAL A 90 -2.65 3.94 -5.11
C VAL A 90 -2.74 3.06 -3.87
N GLY A 91 -2.92 3.64 -2.69
CA GLY A 91 -3.13 2.90 -1.45
C GLY A 91 -4.33 1.94 -1.53
N LEU A 92 -5.46 2.42 -2.05
CA LEU A 92 -6.67 1.64 -2.23
C LEU A 92 -6.47 0.52 -3.26
N GLY A 93 -5.80 0.83 -4.37
CA GLY A 93 -5.42 -0.15 -5.39
C GLY A 93 -4.53 -1.25 -4.83
N CYS A 94 -3.55 -0.90 -3.99
CA CYS A 94 -2.73 -1.89 -3.28
C CYS A 94 -3.57 -2.75 -2.32
N ALA A 95 -4.50 -2.15 -1.58
CA ALA A 95 -5.39 -2.89 -0.69
C ALA A 95 -6.32 -3.87 -1.45
N PHE A 96 -6.85 -3.48 -2.61
CA PHE A 96 -7.57 -4.40 -3.49
C PHE A 96 -6.68 -5.52 -4.01
N ALA A 97 -5.46 -5.21 -4.42
CA ALA A 97 -4.49 -6.21 -4.85
C ALA A 97 -4.18 -7.20 -3.71
N CYS A 98 -4.11 -6.77 -2.44
CA CYS A 98 -3.96 -7.66 -1.29
C CYS A 98 -5.09 -8.70 -1.21
N VAL A 99 -6.35 -8.28 -1.39
CA VAL A 99 -7.51 -9.17 -1.41
C VAL A 99 -7.36 -10.22 -2.52
N LEU A 100 -6.94 -9.81 -3.71
CA LEU A 100 -6.72 -10.70 -4.85
C LEU A 100 -5.56 -11.67 -4.61
N VAL A 101 -4.45 -11.21 -4.04
CA VAL A 101 -3.28 -12.04 -3.71
C VAL A 101 -3.62 -13.04 -2.61
N LEU A 102 -4.31 -12.63 -1.55
CA LEU A 102 -4.77 -13.52 -0.48
C LEU A 102 -5.64 -14.66 -1.02
N ALA A 103 -6.52 -14.35 -1.99
CA ALA A 103 -7.35 -15.36 -2.61
C ALA A 103 -6.55 -16.42 -3.39
N ARG A 104 -5.27 -16.17 -3.70
CA ARG A 104 -4.42 -17.04 -4.54
C ARG A 104 -3.60 -18.07 -3.75
N PHE A 105 -3.59 -18.00 -2.41
CA PHE A 105 -3.00 -19.03 -1.54
C PHE A 105 -3.78 -20.36 -1.57
N SER A 106 -5.07 -20.33 -1.86
CA SER A 106 -5.89 -21.57 -1.95
C SER A 106 -6.92 -21.44 -3.06
N PRO A 107 -6.49 -21.49 -4.34
CA PRO A 107 -7.35 -21.16 -5.47
C PRO A 107 -8.49 -22.18 -5.69
N GLU A 108 -8.27 -23.44 -5.32
CA GLU A 108 -9.24 -24.52 -5.58
C GLU A 108 -10.26 -24.70 -4.45
N ARG A 109 -10.00 -24.11 -3.29
CA ARG A 109 -10.82 -24.33 -2.08
C ARG A 109 -11.64 -23.09 -1.76
N LEU A 110 -12.91 -23.28 -1.40
CA LEU A 110 -13.74 -22.21 -0.83
C LEU A 110 -13.12 -21.59 0.43
N ALA A 111 -12.32 -22.36 1.17
CA ALA A 111 -11.53 -21.88 2.30
C ALA A 111 -10.58 -20.72 1.92
N GLY A 112 -10.13 -20.64 0.66
CA GLY A 112 -9.30 -19.52 0.17
C GLY A 112 -10.01 -18.17 0.14
N VAL A 113 -11.31 -18.12 0.41
CA VAL A 113 -12.10 -16.89 0.53
C VAL A 113 -12.10 -16.34 1.97
N ILE A 114 -11.81 -17.20 2.96
CA ILE A 114 -11.88 -16.83 4.39
C ILE A 114 -10.84 -15.74 4.71
N ALA A 115 -9.59 -15.92 4.28
CA ALA A 115 -8.53 -14.94 4.54
C ALA A 115 -8.82 -13.56 3.92
N PRO A 116 -9.21 -13.46 2.63
CA PRO A 116 -9.68 -12.20 2.05
C PRO A 116 -10.84 -11.56 2.84
N LEU A 117 -11.83 -12.34 3.29
CA LEU A 117 -12.96 -11.80 4.05
C LEU A 117 -12.51 -11.24 5.41
N LEU A 118 -11.72 -12.00 6.17
CA LEU A 118 -11.18 -11.53 7.45
C LEU A 118 -10.31 -10.28 7.28
N PHE A 119 -9.55 -10.20 6.19
CA PHE A 119 -8.73 -9.04 5.85
C PHE A 119 -9.58 -7.77 5.66
N VAL A 120 -10.70 -7.85 4.94
CA VAL A 120 -11.56 -6.67 4.66
C VAL A 120 -12.43 -6.26 5.86
N PHE A 121 -12.69 -7.17 6.80
CA PHE A 121 -13.35 -6.85 8.07
C PHE A 121 -12.43 -6.13 9.06
N SER A 122 -11.10 -6.17 8.86
CA SER A 122 -10.17 -5.45 9.72
C SER A 122 -10.26 -3.93 9.49
N GLY A 123 -10.72 -3.20 10.51
CA GLY A 123 -10.77 -1.73 10.47
C GLY A 123 -9.41 -1.07 10.23
N GLY A 124 -8.32 -1.70 10.69
CA GLY A 124 -6.96 -1.22 10.43
C GLY A 124 -6.59 -1.29 8.96
N VAL A 125 -7.02 -2.34 8.24
CA VAL A 125 -6.82 -2.48 6.80
C VAL A 125 -7.65 -1.43 6.04
N ALA A 126 -8.91 -1.26 6.41
CA ALA A 126 -9.78 -0.27 5.79
C ALA A 126 -9.27 1.17 6.01
N SER A 127 -8.79 1.48 7.22
CA SER A 127 -8.14 2.75 7.54
C SER A 127 -6.87 2.95 6.70
N ALA A 128 -6.01 1.93 6.59
CA ALA A 128 -4.79 2.00 5.80
C ALA A 128 -5.07 2.21 4.29
N ALA A 129 -6.15 1.65 3.75
CA ALA A 129 -6.46 1.67 2.31
C ALA A 129 -6.50 3.08 1.71
N LEU A 130 -7.17 4.04 2.36
CA LEU A 130 -7.31 5.43 1.89
C LEU A 130 -6.54 6.44 2.76
N SER A 131 -5.64 5.98 3.64
CA SER A 131 -4.84 6.86 4.52
C SER A 131 -3.85 7.77 3.76
N GLY A 132 -3.52 7.43 2.52
CA GLY A 132 -2.44 8.08 1.76
C GLY A 132 -1.03 7.70 2.22
N LEU A 133 -0.90 6.69 3.07
CA LEU A 133 0.37 6.14 3.54
C LEU A 133 0.76 4.87 2.78
N GLU A 134 2.03 4.51 2.88
CA GLU A 134 2.62 3.35 2.22
C GLU A 134 2.18 1.99 2.80
N THR A 135 1.40 1.97 3.88
CA THR A 135 1.02 0.75 4.64
C THR A 135 0.37 -0.32 3.76
N SER A 136 -0.56 0.07 2.90
CA SER A 136 -1.25 -0.86 1.99
C SER A 136 -0.32 -1.44 0.94
N MET A 137 0.64 -0.62 0.46
CA MET A 137 1.67 -1.04 -0.48
C MET A 137 2.65 -2.02 0.17
N LEU A 138 3.08 -1.74 1.41
CA LEU A 138 3.93 -2.67 2.17
C LEU A 138 3.24 -4.02 2.35
N ALA A 139 1.98 -4.02 2.77
CA ALA A 139 1.20 -5.24 2.95
C ALA A 139 1.13 -6.07 1.65
N LEU A 140 0.93 -5.40 0.51
CA LEU A 140 0.92 -6.06 -0.80
C LEU A 140 2.24 -6.76 -1.11
N TRP A 141 3.37 -6.07 -0.93
CA TRP A 141 4.68 -6.64 -1.21
C TRP A 141 5.02 -7.83 -0.32
N ILE A 142 4.66 -7.76 0.96
CA ILE A 142 4.81 -8.87 1.91
C ILE A 142 3.95 -10.07 1.46
N LEU A 143 2.68 -9.85 1.10
CA LEU A 143 1.81 -10.93 0.63
C LEU A 143 2.30 -11.58 -0.67
N ILE A 144 2.82 -10.78 -1.60
CA ILE A 144 3.44 -11.30 -2.82
C ILE A 144 4.67 -12.15 -2.47
N ALA A 145 5.50 -11.71 -1.53
CA ALA A 145 6.67 -12.48 -1.09
C ALA A 145 6.28 -13.82 -0.48
N PHE A 146 5.28 -13.86 0.41
CA PHE A 146 4.77 -15.11 0.99
C PHE A 146 4.14 -16.04 -0.06
N LEU A 147 3.36 -15.50 -0.99
CA LEU A 147 2.75 -16.31 -2.05
C LEU A 147 3.83 -16.90 -2.98
N ALA A 148 4.88 -16.13 -3.27
CA ALA A 148 6.00 -16.59 -4.07
C ALA A 148 6.83 -17.65 -3.33
N TYR A 149 7.01 -17.51 -2.02
CA TYR A 149 7.65 -18.51 -1.16
C TYR A 149 6.88 -19.84 -1.18
N GLU A 150 5.56 -19.81 -0.99
CA GLU A 150 4.70 -21.01 -1.04
C GLU A 150 4.81 -21.73 -2.40
N ARG A 151 4.96 -20.97 -3.49
CA ARG A 151 5.08 -21.51 -4.86
C ARG A 151 6.50 -21.86 -5.29
N GLY A 152 7.50 -21.67 -4.42
CA GLY A 152 8.91 -21.88 -4.74
C GLY A 152 9.50 -20.90 -5.76
N ALA A 153 8.81 -19.79 -6.07
CA ALA A 153 9.21 -18.81 -7.06
C ALA A 153 10.18 -17.77 -6.46
N ARG A 154 11.44 -18.19 -6.25
CA ARG A 154 12.47 -17.40 -5.54
C ARG A 154 12.64 -15.97 -6.05
N GLY A 155 12.59 -15.75 -7.37
CA GLY A 155 12.76 -14.42 -7.96
C GLY A 155 11.66 -13.42 -7.56
N TRP A 156 10.40 -13.87 -7.54
CA TRP A 156 9.28 -13.04 -7.11
C TRP A 156 9.29 -12.81 -5.60
N MET A 157 9.74 -13.79 -4.83
CA MET A 157 9.93 -13.65 -3.39
C MET A 157 10.96 -12.57 -3.09
N THR A 158 12.15 -12.64 -3.70
CA THR A 158 13.21 -11.65 -3.50
C THR A 158 12.77 -10.27 -3.98
N ALA A 159 12.08 -10.16 -5.12
CA ALA A 159 11.56 -8.89 -5.61
C ALA A 159 10.55 -8.27 -4.64
N GLY A 160 9.59 -9.07 -4.14
CA GLY A 160 8.61 -8.60 -3.15
C GLY A 160 9.27 -8.14 -1.86
N LEU A 161 10.28 -8.88 -1.37
CA LEU A 161 11.05 -8.54 -0.18
C LEU A 161 11.86 -7.24 -0.34
N VAL A 162 12.52 -7.05 -1.48
CA VAL A 162 13.24 -5.80 -1.79
C VAL A 162 12.28 -4.61 -1.90
N LEU A 163 11.11 -4.80 -2.53
CA LEU A 163 10.11 -3.74 -2.60
C LEU A 163 9.52 -3.43 -1.22
N ALA A 164 9.34 -4.44 -0.37
CA ALA A 164 8.89 -4.25 1.01
C ALA A 164 9.91 -3.44 1.83
N THR A 165 11.21 -3.72 1.72
CA THR A 165 12.27 -2.97 2.43
C THR A 165 12.38 -1.53 1.94
N LEU A 166 12.26 -1.31 0.63
CA LEU A 166 12.24 0.04 0.05
C LEU A 166 10.97 0.82 0.40
N THR A 167 9.88 0.11 0.71
CA THR A 167 8.64 0.73 1.20
C THR A 167 8.77 1.09 2.67
N ARG A 168 9.27 0.21 3.53
CA ARG A 168 9.58 0.55 4.93
C ARG A 168 10.76 -0.29 5.41
N PRO A 169 11.64 0.25 6.28
CA PRO A 169 12.73 -0.50 6.91
C PRO A 169 12.25 -1.75 7.66
N GLN A 170 11.02 -1.72 8.19
CA GLN A 170 10.38 -2.87 8.84
C GLN A 170 10.23 -4.09 7.91
N GLY A 171 10.22 -3.88 6.59
CA GLY A 171 10.26 -4.95 5.59
C GLY A 171 11.48 -5.86 5.75
N PHE A 172 12.57 -5.36 6.34
CA PHE A 172 13.81 -6.11 6.56
C PHE A 172 13.60 -7.31 7.50
N VAL A 173 12.66 -7.21 8.43
CA VAL A 173 12.31 -8.33 9.32
C VAL A 173 11.85 -9.54 8.51
N PHE A 174 11.07 -9.33 7.45
CA PHE A 174 10.60 -10.41 6.59
C PHE A 174 11.71 -10.99 5.72
N VAL A 175 12.72 -10.18 5.36
CA VAL A 175 13.92 -10.67 4.67
C VAL A 175 14.66 -11.67 5.53
N LEU A 176 14.89 -11.34 6.81
CA LEU A 176 15.59 -12.21 7.76
C LEU A 176 14.81 -13.50 8.09
N LEU A 177 13.48 -13.48 7.99
CA LEU A 177 12.64 -14.63 8.32
C LEU A 177 12.46 -15.61 7.15
N LEU A 178 12.55 -15.13 5.90
CA LEU A 178 12.24 -15.92 4.70
C LEU A 178 13.47 -16.34 3.88
N LEU A 179 14.65 -15.77 4.17
CA LEU A 179 15.94 -16.18 3.61
C LEU A 179 16.72 -17.04 4.61
#